data_AF-A0A368KPU1-F1
#
_entry.id   AF-A0A368KPU1-F1
#
_cell.length_a   1.000
_cell.length_b   1.000
_cell.length_c   1.000
_cell.angle_alpha   90.00
_cell.angle_beta   90.00
_cell.angle_gamma   90.00
#
_symmetry.space_group_name_H-M   'P 1'
#
loop_
_entity.id
_entity.type
_entity.pdbx_description
1 polymer ?
#
loop_
_entity_poly.entity_id
_entity_poly.type
_entity_poly.pdbx_seq_one_letter_code
_entity_poly.pdbx_strand_id
1 'polypeptide(L)'
;MAPQPQVPYDTWSISEKDALNVAEATLRYQFEQADKSREVRKKKWLVLVFGDSASPEFLSRFSDRTNLIEEVGDEELTPSKIALFAIQHAKRIDATTISVTTSTIGVDPSEDRPVQADLVAVLKDGQWKVDPSQPSQQ
;
A
#
# COMPACT_ATOMS: atom_id res chain seq x y z
N MET A 1 16.50 -21.30 -10.93
CA MET A 1 17.05 -20.05 -10.35
C MET A 1 16.17 -19.72 -9.16
N ALA A 2 16.72 -19.63 -7.95
CA ALA A 2 15.94 -19.15 -6.81
C ALA A 2 15.61 -17.66 -7.05
N PRO A 3 14.38 -17.19 -6.76
CA PRO A 3 14.08 -15.77 -6.81
C PRO A 3 15.06 -15.05 -5.88
N GLN A 4 15.78 -14.05 -6.42
CA GLN A 4 16.62 -13.21 -5.58
C GLN A 4 15.70 -12.49 -4.58
N PRO A 5 16.09 -12.38 -3.29
CA PRO A 5 15.33 -11.59 -2.34
C PRO A 5 15.24 -10.16 -2.89
N GLN A 6 14.04 -9.75 -3.30
CA GLN A 6 13.81 -8.38 -3.71
C GLN A 6 13.93 -7.52 -2.46
N VAL A 7 14.91 -6.62 -2.45
CA VAL A 7 15.01 -5.58 -1.41
C VAL A 7 13.73 -4.76 -1.51
N PRO A 8 13.01 -4.48 -0.41
CA PRO A 8 11.69 -3.86 -0.45
C PRO A 8 11.68 -2.46 -1.08
N TYR A 9 12.83 -1.79 -1.13
CA TYR A 9 13.03 -0.58 -1.91
C TYR A 9 14.52 -0.35 -2.12
N ASP A 10 14.87 0.50 -3.09
CA ASP A 10 16.27 0.88 -3.33
C ASP A 10 16.80 1.76 -2.19
N THR A 11 17.45 1.16 -1.20
CA THR A 11 17.95 1.85 0.01
C THR A 11 19.10 2.82 -0.27
N TRP A 12 19.68 2.79 -1.47
CA TRP A 12 20.73 3.72 -1.91
C TRP A 12 20.14 5.03 -2.43
N SER A 13 18.96 4.98 -3.05
CA SER A 13 18.33 6.14 -3.67
C SER A 13 17.08 6.62 -2.92
N ILE A 14 16.51 5.83 -2.02
CA ILE A 14 15.32 6.18 -1.23
C ILE A 14 15.65 6.07 0.26
N SER A 15 15.48 7.17 0.98
CA SER A 15 15.58 7.17 2.44
C SER A 15 14.41 6.41 3.07
N GLU A 16 14.60 5.77 4.22
CA GLU A 16 13.49 5.08 4.92
C GLU A 16 12.30 6.03 5.18
N LYS A 17 12.59 7.28 5.54
CA LYS A 17 11.56 8.32 5.71
C LYS A 17 10.77 8.57 4.41
N ASP A 18 11.45 8.68 3.27
CA ASP A 18 10.76 8.84 1.98
C ASP A 18 9.98 7.57 1.61
N ALA A 19 10.53 6.39 1.85
CA ALA A 19 9.86 5.12 1.60
C ALA A 19 8.54 5.03 2.38
N LEU A 20 8.55 5.41 3.67
CA LEU A 20 7.34 5.46 4.49
C LEU A 20 6.37 6.55 4.04
N ASN A 21 6.83 7.74 3.66
CA ASN A 21 5.95 8.80 3.17
C ASN A 21 5.28 8.43 1.84
N VAL A 22 6.00 7.72 0.97
CA VAL A 22 5.47 7.18 -0.28
C VAL A 22 4.48 6.06 -0.01
N ALA A 23 4.78 5.14 0.90
CA ALA A 23 3.84 4.11 1.34
C ALA A 23 2.56 4.74 1.91
N GLU A 24 2.69 5.79 2.72
CA GLU A 24 1.55 6.52 3.26
C GLU A 24 0.68 7.13 2.15
N ALA A 25 1.29 7.87 1.23
CA ALA A 25 0.59 8.48 0.10
C ALA A 25 -0.14 7.44 -0.76
N THR A 26 0.51 6.29 -0.97
CA THR A 26 -0.03 5.18 -1.75
C THR A 26 -1.22 4.54 -1.06
N LEU A 27 -1.12 4.26 0.25
CA LEU A 27 -2.22 3.71 1.03
C LEU A 27 -3.40 4.68 1.15
N ARG A 28 -3.16 5.98 1.33
CA ARG A 28 -4.23 7.00 1.33
C ARG A 28 -5.01 6.96 0.02
N TYR A 29 -4.32 6.85 -1.11
CA TYR A 29 -4.96 6.71 -2.41
C TYR A 29 -5.77 5.41 -2.52
N GLN A 30 -5.21 4.27 -2.11
CA GLN A 30 -5.90 2.98 -2.13
C GLN A 30 -7.14 2.96 -1.24
N PHE A 31 -7.06 3.56 -0.04
CA PHE A 31 -8.19 3.71 0.86
C PHE A 31 -9.29 4.57 0.26
N GLU A 32 -8.95 5.68 -0.40
CA GLU A 32 -9.92 6.50 -1.12
C GLU A 32 -10.61 5.71 -2.25
N GLN A 33 -9.89 4.86 -2.98
CA GLN A 33 -10.50 3.99 -3.99
C GLN A 33 -11.39 2.92 -3.34
N ALA A 34 -10.92 2.28 -2.27
CA ALA A 34 -11.67 1.26 -1.53
C ALA A 34 -12.96 1.82 -0.93
N ASP A 35 -12.93 3.05 -0.44
CA ASP A 35 -14.12 3.77 0.00
C ASP A 35 -15.15 3.95 -1.11
N LYS A 36 -14.83 3.88 -2.40
CA LYS A 36 -15.89 3.96 -3.43
C LYS A 36 -16.81 2.74 -3.40
N SER A 37 -16.37 1.62 -2.82
CA SER A 37 -17.16 0.39 -2.68
C SER A 37 -17.76 0.25 -1.28
N ARG A 38 -19.11 0.19 -1.20
CA ARG A 38 -19.82 -0.01 0.08
C ARG A 38 -19.48 -1.34 0.75
N GLU A 39 -19.18 -2.37 -0.03
CA GLU A 39 -18.84 -3.70 0.50
C GLU A 39 -17.47 -3.69 1.16
N VAL A 40 -16.49 -3.03 0.54
CA VAL A 40 -15.12 -2.95 1.06
C VAL A 40 -15.05 -2.10 2.34
N ARG A 41 -15.85 -1.03 2.46
CA ARG A 41 -15.95 -0.23 3.69
C ARG A 41 -16.38 -1.01 4.93
N LYS A 42 -17.13 -2.10 4.75
CA LYS A 42 -17.59 -2.95 5.86
C LYS A 42 -16.54 -3.94 6.33
N LYS A 43 -15.49 -4.15 5.54
CA LYS A 43 -14.39 -5.06 5.86
C LYS A 43 -13.43 -4.40 6.83
N LYS A 44 -12.75 -5.22 7.63
CA LYS A 44 -11.57 -4.78 8.37
C LYS A 44 -10.38 -4.70 7.43
N TRP A 45 -9.53 -3.69 7.57
CA TRP A 45 -8.44 -3.40 6.66
C TRP A 45 -7.11 -3.71 7.31
N LEU A 46 -6.36 -4.63 6.70
CA LEU A 46 -5.00 -4.98 7.13
C LEU A 46 -4.00 -4.29 6.20
N VAL A 47 -2.94 -3.73 6.78
CA VAL A 47 -1.89 -3.02 6.04
C VAL A 47 -0.56 -3.74 6.22
N LEU A 48 0.06 -4.09 5.10
CA LEU A 48 1.44 -4.55 5.05
C LEU A 48 2.29 -3.50 4.34
N VAL A 49 3.44 -3.17 4.92
CA VAL A 49 4.39 -2.23 4.33
C VAL A 49 5.72 -2.97 4.17
N PHE A 50 6.18 -3.09 2.93
CA PHE A 50 7.46 -3.71 2.57
C PHE A 50 7.62 -5.17 3.03
N GLY A 51 6.50 -5.90 3.12
CA GLY A 51 6.47 -7.32 3.50
C GLY A 51 6.14 -7.57 4.97
N ASP A 52 6.15 -6.53 5.80
CA ASP A 52 5.88 -6.62 7.23
C ASP A 52 4.53 -5.98 7.60
N SER A 53 3.95 -6.40 8.72
CA SER A 53 2.82 -5.69 9.32
C SER A 53 3.21 -4.25 9.63
N ALA A 54 2.37 -3.31 9.22
CA ALA A 54 2.59 -1.89 9.49
C ALA A 54 2.77 -1.65 10.99
N SER A 55 3.81 -0.89 11.36
CA SER A 55 4.06 -0.58 12.77
C SER A 55 2.93 0.30 13.34
N PRO A 56 2.67 0.25 14.66
CA PRO A 56 1.66 1.10 15.29
C PRO A 56 1.91 2.60 15.04
N GLU A 57 3.18 3.03 15.03
CA GLU A 57 3.55 4.41 14.70
C GLU A 57 3.15 4.79 13.27
N PHE A 58 3.31 3.88 12.31
CA PHE A 58 2.88 4.12 10.93
C PHE A 58 1.36 4.13 10.80
N LEU A 59 0.66 3.20 11.45
CA LEU A 59 -0.80 3.12 11.46
C LEU A 59 -1.45 4.36 12.10
N SER A 60 -0.80 4.98 13.10
CA SER A 60 -1.28 6.21 13.74
C SER A 60 -1.48 7.37 12.75
N ARG A 61 -0.78 7.36 11.61
CA ARG A 61 -0.93 8.34 10.52
C ARG A 61 -2.30 8.25 9.83
N PHE A 62 -3.02 7.16 10.04
CA PHE A 62 -4.36 6.89 9.52
C PHE A 62 -5.39 6.77 10.64
N SER A 63 -5.18 7.44 11.77
CA SER A 63 -6.09 7.47 12.91
C SER A 63 -7.52 7.95 12.57
N ASP A 64 -7.72 8.58 11.40
CA ASP A 64 -9.05 8.88 10.86
C ASP A 64 -9.84 7.63 10.42
N ARG A 65 -9.20 6.46 10.33
CA ARG A 65 -9.79 5.22 9.82
C ARG A 65 -10.13 4.25 10.95
N THR A 66 -11.42 3.97 11.12
CA THR A 66 -11.94 3.13 12.22
C THR A 66 -11.95 1.64 11.92
N ASN A 67 -11.71 1.24 10.67
CA ASN A 67 -11.75 -0.15 10.21
C ASN A 67 -10.35 -0.76 10.02
N LEU A 68 -9.28 -0.04 10.36
CA LEU A 68 -7.91 -0.57 10.34
C LEU A 68 -7.69 -1.59 11.45
N ILE A 69 -7.02 -2.69 11.11
CA ILE A 69 -6.54 -3.69 12.06
C ILE A 69 -5.19 -3.21 12.58
N GLU A 70 -5.14 -2.81 13.85
CA GLU A 70 -3.90 -2.38 14.51
C GLU A 70 -3.07 -3.55 15.03
N GLU A 71 -3.75 -4.64 15.42
CA GLU A 71 -3.13 -5.87 15.89
C GLU A 71 -3.87 -7.07 15.29
N VAL A 72 -3.13 -7.99 14.68
CA VAL A 72 -3.70 -9.23 14.15
C VAL A 72 -3.90 -10.20 15.31
N GLY A 73 -5.13 -10.26 15.83
CA GLY A 73 -5.56 -11.29 16.79
C GLY A 73 -5.95 -12.60 16.11
N ASP A 74 -6.80 -13.40 16.76
CA ASP A 74 -7.32 -14.69 16.24
C ASP A 74 -8.40 -14.55 15.13
N GLU A 75 -8.50 -13.41 14.48
CA GLU A 75 -9.54 -13.17 13.48
C GLU A 75 -9.28 -13.97 12.19
N GLU A 76 -10.35 -14.53 11.61
CA GLU A 76 -10.26 -15.17 10.30
C GLU A 76 -9.95 -14.14 9.20
N LEU A 77 -8.70 -14.10 8.78
CA LEU A 77 -8.18 -13.28 7.68
C LEU A 77 -8.61 -13.85 6.31
N THR A 78 -9.92 -13.87 6.05
CA THR A 78 -10.48 -14.33 4.77
C THR A 78 -10.84 -13.14 3.86
N PRO A 79 -10.69 -13.26 2.52
CA PRO A 79 -11.01 -12.17 1.58
C PRO A 79 -12.45 -11.64 1.67
N SER A 80 -13.37 -12.44 2.22
CA SER A 80 -14.75 -12.03 2.46
C SER A 80 -14.92 -11.08 3.65
N LYS A 81 -14.07 -11.18 4.67
CA LYS A 81 -14.14 -10.43 5.94
C LYS A 81 -13.14 -9.28 6.01
N ILE A 82 -11.99 -9.42 5.35
CA ILE A 82 -10.92 -8.42 5.36
C ILE A 82 -10.60 -7.89 3.96
N ALA A 83 -10.02 -6.69 3.92
CA ALA A 83 -9.30 -6.19 2.77
C ALA A 83 -7.82 -6.02 3.15
N LEU A 84 -6.92 -6.66 2.42
CA LEU A 84 -5.48 -6.50 2.60
C LEU A 84 -4.98 -5.42 1.63
N PHE A 85 -4.16 -4.50 2.14
CA PHE A 85 -3.44 -3.52 1.35
C PHE A 85 -1.94 -3.66 1.63
N ALA A 86 -1.19 -4.11 0.64
CA ALA A 86 0.24 -4.35 0.77
C ALA A 86 1.03 -3.40 -0.14
N ILE A 87 1.99 -2.69 0.43
CA ILE A 87 3.08 -2.05 -0.32
C ILE A 87 4.20 -3.08 -0.41
N GLN A 88 4.47 -3.58 -1.61
CA GLN A 88 5.47 -4.64 -1.80
C GLN A 88 6.84 -4.07 -2.07
N HIS A 89 6.90 -3.09 -2.98
CA HIS A 89 8.15 -2.56 -3.46
C HIS A 89 8.06 -1.07 -3.80
N ALA A 90 9.15 -0.32 -3.63
CA ALA A 90 9.27 1.04 -4.15
C ALA A 90 10.61 1.25 -4.88
N LYS A 91 10.55 1.86 -6.07
CA LYS A 91 11.70 2.12 -6.93
C LYS A 91 11.73 3.58 -7.36
N ARG A 92 12.85 4.27 -7.14
CA ARG A 92 13.02 5.64 -7.60
C ARG A 92 13.18 5.66 -9.12
N ILE A 93 12.40 6.52 -9.77
CA ILE A 93 12.52 6.81 -11.20
C ILE A 93 13.41 8.03 -11.38
N ASP A 94 13.12 9.11 -10.64
CA ASP A 94 13.87 10.36 -10.65
C ASP A 94 13.78 11.08 -9.28
N ALA A 95 14.29 12.31 -9.18
CA ALA A 95 14.31 13.08 -7.93
C ALA A 95 12.92 13.35 -7.32
N THR A 96 11.87 13.34 -8.15
CA THR A 96 10.49 13.69 -7.80
C THR A 96 9.50 12.58 -8.08
N THR A 97 9.94 11.41 -8.57
CA THR A 97 9.05 10.33 -9.01
C THR A 97 9.53 8.98 -8.49
N ILE A 98 8.62 8.22 -7.89
CA ILE A 98 8.86 6.87 -7.36
C ILE A 98 7.74 5.95 -7.87
N SER A 99 8.11 4.81 -8.46
CA SER A 99 7.18 3.72 -8.75
C SER A 99 6.98 2.87 -7.50
N VAL A 100 5.74 2.46 -7.25
CA VAL A 100 5.33 1.68 -6.08
C VAL A 100 4.52 0.48 -6.54
N THR A 101 5.00 -0.72 -6.23
CA THR A 101 4.27 -1.96 -6.48
C THR A 101 3.43 -2.29 -5.26
N THR A 102 2.14 -2.49 -5.50
CA THR A 102 1.16 -2.78 -4.46
C THR A 102 0.43 -4.09 -4.74
N SER A 103 -0.10 -4.71 -3.71
CA SER A 103 -0.97 -5.87 -3.83
C SER A 103 -2.17 -5.72 -2.90
N THR A 104 -3.35 -6.07 -3.39
CA THR A 104 -4.59 -6.02 -2.60
C THR A 104 -5.34 -7.34 -2.65
N ILE A 105 -6.02 -7.69 -1.56
CA ILE A 105 -6.90 -8.87 -1.47
C ILE A 105 -8.23 -8.43 -0.88
N GLY A 106 -9.35 -8.92 -1.40
CA GLY A 106 -10.68 -8.62 -0.87
C GLY A 106 -11.17 -7.19 -1.15
N VAL A 107 -10.45 -6.41 -1.95
CA VAL A 107 -10.93 -5.09 -2.44
C VAL A 107 -11.87 -5.27 -3.64
N ASP A 108 -11.56 -6.19 -4.55
CA ASP A 108 -12.51 -6.66 -5.56
C ASP A 108 -13.21 -7.92 -5.05
N PRO A 109 -14.55 -7.95 -4.93
CA PRO A 109 -15.27 -9.14 -4.47
C PRO A 109 -15.27 -10.28 -5.50
N SER A 110 -14.90 -10.02 -6.76
CA SER A 110 -14.82 -10.99 -7.84
C SER A 110 -13.48 -11.73 -7.88
N GLU A 111 -12.45 -11.17 -7.25
CA GLU A 111 -11.09 -11.70 -7.24
C GLU A 111 -10.77 -12.33 -5.87
N ASP A 112 -10.59 -13.65 -5.84
CA ASP A 112 -10.16 -14.37 -4.64
C ASP A 112 -8.62 -14.42 -4.50
N ARG A 113 -7.90 -13.81 -5.44
CA ARG A 113 -6.43 -13.78 -5.48
C ARG A 113 -5.90 -12.37 -5.25
N PRO A 114 -4.63 -12.23 -4.81
CA PRO A 114 -4.00 -10.92 -4.73
C PRO A 114 -3.93 -10.24 -6.09
N VAL A 115 -4.48 -9.03 -6.16
CA VAL A 115 -4.42 -8.16 -7.34
C VAL A 115 -3.24 -7.21 -7.15
N GLN A 116 -2.25 -7.36 -8.02
CA GLN A 116 -1.08 -6.49 -8.03
C GLN A 116 -1.31 -5.29 -8.94
N ALA A 117 -0.86 -4.12 -8.50
CA ALA A 117 -0.89 -2.89 -9.29
C ALA A 117 0.39 -2.08 -9.05
N ASP A 118 0.95 -1.53 -10.12
CA ASP A 118 2.03 -0.57 -10.06
C ASP A 118 1.44 0.85 -10.13
N LEU A 119 1.83 1.69 -9.18
CA LEU A 119 1.40 3.08 -9.05
C LEU A 119 2.60 4.01 -9.11
N VAL A 120 2.39 5.26 -9.51
CA VAL A 120 3.43 6.29 -9.52
C VAL A 120 3.13 7.32 -8.45
N ALA A 121 4.07 7.50 -7.52
CA ALA A 121 4.07 8.58 -6.54
C ALA A 121 4.98 9.72 -7.00
N VAL A 122 4.46 10.95 -6.98
CA VAL A 122 5.15 12.18 -7.38
C VAL A 122 5.25 13.16 -6.20
N LEU A 123 6.40 13.80 -6.06
CA LEU A 123 6.65 14.82 -5.05
C LEU A 123 6.08 16.17 -5.54
N LYS A 124 4.96 16.60 -4.96
CA LYS A 124 4.30 17.88 -5.26
C LYS A 124 4.18 18.70 -3.97
N ASP A 125 4.67 19.93 -3.99
CA ASP A 125 4.64 20.85 -2.83
C ASP A 125 5.25 20.26 -1.55
N GLY A 126 6.32 19.47 -1.69
CA GLY A 126 7.00 18.81 -0.57
C GLY A 126 6.27 17.59 0.00
N GLN A 127 5.18 17.13 -0.64
CA GLN A 127 4.42 15.95 -0.25
C GLN A 127 4.34 14.94 -1.40
N TRP A 128 4.53 13.66 -1.09
CA TRP A 128 4.32 12.59 -2.05
C TRP A 128 2.81 12.38 -2.28
N LYS A 129 2.39 12.25 -3.53
CA LYS A 129 1.01 11.99 -3.95
C LYS A 129 1.00 10.97 -5.09
N VAL A 130 0.02 10.08 -5.11
CA VAL A 130 -0.16 9.16 -6.26
C VAL A 130 -0.70 9.96 -7.45
N ASP A 131 -0.08 9.78 -8.61
CA ASP A 131 -0.56 10.32 -9.88
C ASP A 131 -1.29 9.21 -10.67
N PRO A 132 -2.64 9.21 -10.69
CA PRO A 132 -3.41 8.15 -11.35
C PRO A 132 -3.36 8.24 -12.89
N SER A 133 -2.77 9.30 -13.45
CA SER A 133 -2.67 9.51 -14.90
C SER A 133 -1.38 8.96 -15.50
N GLN A 134 -0.40 8.61 -14.67
CA GLN A 134 0.85 8.02 -15.12
C GLN A 134 0.80 6.49 -14.95
N PRO A 135 0.78 5.71 -16.04
CA PRO A 135 1.05 4.29 -15.92
C PRO A 135 2.49 4.11 -15.47
N SER A 136 2.72 3.22 -14.50
CA SER A 136 4.08 2.80 -14.16
C SER A 136 4.72 2.21 -15.41
N GLN A 137 5.81 2.84 -15.88
CA GLN A 137 6.57 2.33 -17.02
C GLN A 137 7.15 0.96 -16.62
N GLN A 138 6.64 -0.11 -17.25
CA GLN A 138 7.19 -1.46 -17.18
C GLN A 138 8.58 -1.53 -17.81
#